data_AF-A0A519ENT8-F1
#
_entry.id   AF-A0A519ENT8-F1
#
_cell.length_a   1.000
_cell.length_b   1.000
_cell.length_c   1.000
_cell.angle_alpha   90.00
_cell.angle_beta   90.00
_cell.angle_gamma   90.00
#
_symmetry.space_group_name_H-M   'P 1'
#
loop_
_entity.id
_entity.type
_entity.pdbx_description
1 polymer ?
#
loop_
_entity_poly.entity_id
_entity_poly.type
_entity_poly.pdbx_seq_one_letter_code
_entity_poly.pdbx_strand_id
1 'polypeptide(L)' 'SQVYDNGFKIQWEHFIRHVVENEPYKWTLPEGAKGVQLVEAALESWKERRWIDVPTLKV' A
#
# COMPACT_ATOMS: atom_id res chain seq x y z
N SER A 1 -25.77 12.57 2.08
CA SER A 1 -24.95 11.39 1.75
C SER A 1 -23.73 11.86 0.97
N GLN A 2 -22.56 11.25 1.17
CA GLN A 2 -21.36 11.57 0.39
C GLN A 2 -21.27 10.63 -0.81
N VAL A 3 -21.10 11.19 -2.01
CA VAL A 3 -20.91 10.41 -3.24
C VAL A 3 -19.42 10.17 -3.41
N TYR A 4 -19.02 8.90 -3.45
CA TYR A 4 -17.65 8.49 -3.74
C TYR A 4 -17.57 8.05 -5.20
N ASP A 5 -16.57 8.56 -5.94
CA ASP A 5 -16.25 8.06 -7.28
C ASP A 5 -15.51 6.71 -7.19
N ASN A 6 -15.35 6.03 -8.32
CA ASN A 6 -14.66 4.76 -8.41
C ASN A 6 -13.16 4.91 -8.06
N GLY A 7 -12.73 4.25 -6.99
CA GLY A 7 -11.34 4.30 -6.52
C GLY A 7 -10.31 3.81 -7.54
N PHE A 8 -10.65 2.82 -8.37
CA PHE A 8 -9.77 2.33 -9.43
C PHE A 8 -9.59 3.36 -10.54
N LYS A 9 -10.67 4.05 -10.92
CA LYS A 9 -10.62 5.14 -11.90
C LYS A 9 -9.65 6.24 -11.42
N ILE A 10 -9.81 6.69 -10.18
CA ILE A 10 -8.94 7.71 -9.58
C ILE A 10 -7.48 7.25 -9.54
N GLN A 11 -7.21 6.00 -9.14
CA GLN A 11 -5.85 5.47 -9.11
C GLN A 11 -5.20 5.42 -10.49
N TRP A 12 -5.94 4.99 -11.52
CA TRP A 12 -5.46 4.97 -12.90
C TRP A 12 -5.17 6.37 -13.43
N GLU A 13 -6.04 7.35 -13.16
CA GLU A 13 -5.82 8.75 -13.53
C GLU A 13 -4.50 9.28 -12.95
N HIS A 14 -4.24 9.03 -11.66
CA HIS A 14 -2.97 9.42 -11.03
C HIS A 14 -1.76 8.67 -11.59
N PHE A 15 -1.88 7.37 -11.88
CA PHE A 15 -0.79 6.60 -12.46
C PHE A 15 -0.41 7.12 -13.86
N ILE A 16 -1.41 7.42 -14.69
CA ILE A 16 -1.17 7.98 -16.03
C ILE A 16 -0.49 9.35 -15.94
N ARG A 17 -0.94 10.24 -15.04
CA ARG A 17 -0.28 11.53 -14.81
C ARG A 17 1.15 11.38 -14.31
N HIS A 18 1.41 10.44 -13.41
CA HIS A 18 2.79 10.14 -12.99
C HIS A 18 3.69 9.78 -14.18
N VAL A 19 3.20 8.91 -15.08
CA VAL A 19 3.98 8.42 -16.23
C VAL A 19 4.17 9.50 -17.29
N VAL A 20 3.12 10.26 -17.62
CA VAL A 20 3.13 11.21 -18.75
C VAL A 20 3.59 12.61 -18.33
N GLU A 21 3.23 13.05 -17.12
CA GLU A 21 3.43 14.42 -16.63
C GLU A 21 4.53 14.49 -15.55
N ASN A 22 5.13 13.37 -15.14
CA ASN A 22 6.06 13.28 -14.01
C ASN A 22 5.46 13.78 -12.67
N GLU A 23 4.15 13.66 -12.49
CA GLU A 23 3.51 14.02 -11.22
C GLU A 23 3.99 13.10 -10.07
N PRO A 24 4.06 13.59 -8.83
CA PRO A 24 4.35 12.75 -7.67
C PRO A 24 3.36 11.59 -7.54
N TYR A 25 3.87 10.39 -7.29
CA TYR A 25 3.07 9.18 -7.19
C TYR A 25 3.33 8.43 -5.91
N LYS A 26 2.26 8.21 -5.13
CA LYS A 26 2.34 7.61 -3.81
C LYS A 26 2.14 6.10 -3.79
N TRP A 27 1.54 5.49 -4.81
CA TRP A 27 1.22 4.05 -4.80
C TRP A 27 2.32 3.24 -5.48
N THR A 28 3.54 3.36 -4.98
CA THR A 28 4.73 2.70 -5.54
C THR A 28 4.81 1.23 -5.12
N LEU A 29 5.69 0.46 -5.77
CA LEU A 29 6.00 -0.92 -5.37
C LEU A 29 6.43 -1.04 -3.89
N PRO A 30 7.32 -0.18 -3.34
CA PRO A 30 7.60 -0.11 -1.91
C PRO A 30 6.36 -0.02 -1.02
N GLU A 31 5.38 0.84 -1.35
CA GLU A 31 4.16 0.97 -0.56
C GLU A 31 3.29 -0.30 -0.63
N GLY A 32 3.27 -0.98 -1.78
CA GLY A 32 2.64 -2.30 -1.92
C GLY A 32 3.31 -3.37 -1.05
N ALA A 33 4.65 -3.38 -1.01
CA ALA A 33 5.42 -4.33 -0.21
C ALA A 33 5.17 -4.19 1.30
N LYS A 34 4.91 -2.98 1.81
CA LYS A 34 4.50 -2.77 3.22
C LYS A 34 3.22 -3.55 3.57
N GLY A 35 2.27 -3.64 2.63
CA GLY A 35 1.05 -4.42 2.83
C GLY A 35 1.32 -5.92 2.99
N VAL A 36 2.20 -6.48 2.17
CA VAL A 36 2.62 -7.88 2.25
C VAL A 36 3.34 -8.14 3.58
N GLN A 37 4.29 -7.28 3.95
CA GLN A 37 5.02 -7.38 5.21
C GLN A 37 4.10 -7.37 6.42
N LEU A 38 3.08 -6.51 6.41
CA LEU A 38 2.09 -6.47 7.50
C LEU A 38 1.30 -7.79 7.58
N VAL A 39 0.93 -8.38 6.45
CA VAL A 39 0.25 -9.68 6.43
C VAL A 39 1.14 -10.78 7.01
N GLU A 40 2.41 -10.82 6.62
CA GLU A 40 3.37 -11.80 7.14
C GLU A 40 3.53 -11.68 8.67
N ALA A 41 3.75 -10.46 9.18
CA ALA A 41 3.86 -10.19 10.61
C ALA A 41 2.57 -10.53 11.37
N ALA A 42 1.39 -10.27 10.77
CA ALA A 42 0.10 -10.61 11.37
C ALA A 42 -0.12 -12.13 11.46
N LEU A 43 0.30 -12.89 10.43
CA LEU A 43 0.24 -14.35 10.44
C LEU A 43 1.15 -14.94 11.52
N GLU A 44 2.37 -14.42 11.66
CA GLU A 44 3.30 -14.81 12.72
C GLU A 44 2.74 -14.48 14.10
N SER A 45 2.24 -13.25 14.28
CA SER A 45 1.61 -12.80 15.52
C SER A 45 0.44 -13.70 15.93
N TRP A 46 -0.40 -14.10 14.98
CA TRP A 46 -1.51 -15.01 15.24
C TRP A 46 -1.02 -16.39 15.67
N LYS A 47 -0.03 -16.95 14.96
CA LYS A 47 0.54 -18.28 15.26
C LYS A 47 1.19 -18.32 16.64
N GLU A 48 1.92 -17.26 17.01
CA GLU A 48 2.66 -17.19 18.27
C GLU A 48 1.85 -16.60 19.42
N ARG A 49 0.64 -16.11 19.14
CA ARG A 49 -0.27 -15.48 20.13
C ARG A 49 0.40 -14.34 20.90
N ARG A 50 1.28 -13.59 20.24
CA ARG A 50 1.99 -12.42 20.80
C ARG A 50 2.08 -11.29 19.79
N TRP A 51 2.39 -10.10 20.28
CA TRP A 51 2.73 -8.97 19.42
C TRP A 51 4.06 -9.21 18.70
N ILE A 52 4.09 -8.88 17.41
CA ILE A 52 5.27 -8.89 16.55
C ILE A 52 5.47 -7.48 16.05
N ASP A 53 6.67 -6.93 16.27
CA ASP A 53 7.04 -5.64 15.69
C ASP A 53 7.15 -5.78 14.17
N VAL A 54 6.50 -4.89 13.43
CA VAL A 54 6.65 -4.84 11.98
C VAL A 54 8.02 -4.21 11.67
N PRO A 55 8.98 -4.95 11.10
CA PRO A 55 10.33 -4.43 10.90
C PRO A 55 10.32 -3.34 9.82
N THR A 56 11.26 -2.40 9.89
CA THR A 56 11.40 -1.39 8.84
C THR A 56 11.71 -2.05 7.49
N LEU A 57 10.89 -1.76 6.48
CA LEU A 57 11.14 -2.21 5.12
C LEU A 57 12.36 -1.48 4.55
N LYS A 58 13.37 -2.23 4.09
CA LYS A 58 14.54 -1.70 3.38
C LYS A 58 14.23 -1.71 1.89
N VAL A 59 14.21 -0.54 1.27
CA VAL A 59 13.85 -0.35 -0.16
C VAL A 59 14.82 0.59 -0.82
#